data_AF-K1TPQ2-F1
#
_entry.id   AF-K1TPQ2-F1
#
_cell.length_a   1.000
_cell.length_b   1.000
_cell.length_c   1.000
_cell.angle_alpha   90.00
_cell.angle_beta   90.00
_cell.angle_gamma   90.00
#
_symmetry.space_group_name_H-M   'P 1'
#
loop_
_entity.id
_entity.type
_entity.pdbx_description
1 polymer ?
#
loop_
_entity_poly.entity_id
_entity_poly.type
_entity_poly.pdbx_seq_one_letter_code
_entity_poly.pdbx_strand_id
1 'polypeptide(L)'
;MNNVTEIKNEKLGESYYEIKHQSGLKILVYPKKNYASSYAMFGTRYGSIDTQFKLSGEKEFTEVPEGIAHFLEHKLFESEDLDAFQRYAATGASANAYTSFDKTCYLFSCSGDFKGSLEILLD
;
A
#
# COMPACT_ATOMS: atom_id res chain seq x y z
N MET A 1 -17.30 15.30 0.88
CA MET A 1 -16.24 15.66 -0.10
C MET A 1 -14.91 15.44 0.60
N ASN A 2 -14.01 14.64 0.02
CA ASN A 2 -12.68 14.45 0.61
C ASN A 2 -11.89 15.76 0.49
N ASN A 3 -11.20 16.17 1.55
CA ASN A 3 -10.35 17.37 1.50
C ASN A 3 -9.06 17.03 0.74
N VAL A 4 -8.82 17.75 -0.35
CA VAL A 4 -7.61 17.64 -1.20
C VAL A 4 -6.73 18.85 -0.94
N THR A 5 -5.48 18.61 -0.58
CA THR A 5 -4.48 19.67 -0.33
C THR A 5 -3.30 19.48 -1.29
N GLU A 6 -2.95 20.51 -2.06
CA GLU A 6 -1.73 20.51 -2.87
C GLU A 6 -0.53 20.98 -2.03
N ILE A 7 0.56 20.22 -2.07
CA ILE A 7 1.82 20.52 -1.37
C ILE A 7 2.91 20.69 -2.42
N LYS A 8 3.59 21.84 -2.40
CA LYS A 8 4.61 22.23 -3.37
C LYS A 8 6.00 22.29 -2.75
N ASN A 9 7.00 21.85 -3.50
CA ASN A 9 8.40 22.05 -3.19
C ASN A 9 9.05 22.90 -4.28
N GLU A 10 9.27 24.18 -3.98
CA GLU A 10 9.83 25.14 -4.95
C GLU A 10 11.25 24.79 -5.40
N LYS A 11 12.08 24.20 -4.51
CA LYS A 11 13.46 23.82 -4.84
C LYS A 11 13.54 22.69 -5.84
N LEU A 12 12.59 21.76 -5.79
CA LEU A 12 12.51 20.64 -6.71
C LEU A 12 11.61 20.93 -7.93
N GLY A 13 10.81 21.99 -7.87
CA GLY A 13 9.79 22.27 -8.89
C GLY A 13 8.69 21.21 -8.94
N GLU A 14 8.44 20.51 -7.83
CA GLU A 14 7.51 19.38 -7.76
C GLU A 14 6.32 19.67 -6.85
N SER A 15 5.19 19.02 -7.11
CA SER A 15 4.04 19.02 -6.22
C SER A 15 3.41 17.64 -6.08
N TYR A 16 2.68 17.46 -4.98
CA TYR A 16 1.84 16.29 -4.75
C TYR A 16 0.53 16.70 -4.07
N TYR A 17 -0.46 15.83 -4.18
CA TYR A 17 -1.76 16.01 -3.54
C TYR A 17 -1.88 15.06 -2.36
N GLU A 18 -2.24 15.61 -1.20
CA GLU A 18 -2.65 14.84 -0.03
C GLU A 18 -4.17 14.83 0.06
N ILE A 19 -4.74 13.64 0.20
CA ILE A 19 -6.18 13.42 0.33
C ILE A 19 -6.43 12.63 1.62
N LYS A 20 -7.31 13.16 2.47
CA LYS A 20 -7.85 12.41 3.62
C LYS A 20 -9.18 11.79 3.20
N HIS A 21 -9.18 10.48 2.99
CA HIS A 21 -10.38 9.74 2.64
C HIS A 21 -11.31 9.61 3.86
N GLN A 22 -12.62 9.56 3.63
CA GLN A 22 -13.61 9.37 4.70
C GLN A 22 -13.42 8.09 5.54
N SER A 23 -12.72 7.08 5.01
CA SER A 23 -12.34 5.87 5.77
C SER A 23 -11.19 6.08 6.75
N GLY A 24 -10.55 7.26 6.75
CA GLY A 24 -9.32 7.53 7.50
C GLY A 24 -8.03 7.24 6.72
N LEU A 25 -8.13 6.66 5.52
CA LEU A 25 -6.96 6.42 4.66
C LEU A 25 -6.33 7.74 4.19
N LYS A 26 -5.02 7.87 4.43
CA LYS A 26 -4.20 8.94 3.88
C LYS A 26 -3.72 8.55 2.49
N ILE A 27 -4.10 9.31 1.47
CA ILE A 27 -3.74 9.06 0.07
C ILE A 27 -2.82 10.18 -0.40
N LEU A 28 -1.72 9.81 -1.05
CA LEU A 28 -0.75 10.74 -1.63
C LEU A 28 -0.64 10.48 -3.13
N VAL A 29 -0.80 11.53 -3.95
CA VAL A 29 -0.74 11.43 -5.41
C VAL A 29 0.34 12.35 -5.95
N TYR A 30 1.29 11.79 -6.70
CA TYR A 30 2.44 12.50 -7.27
C TYR A 30 2.35 12.46 -8.81
N PRO A 31 1.75 13.47 -9.47
CA PRO A 31 1.71 13.49 -10.92
C PRO A 31 3.11 13.74 -11.52
N LYS A 32 3.62 12.77 -12.27
CA LYS A 32 4.92 12.85 -12.95
C LYS A 32 4.72 12.88 -14.47
N LYS A 33 4.34 14.03 -15.03
CA LYS A 33 3.91 14.19 -16.43
C LYS A 33 4.89 13.66 -17.50
N ASN A 34 6.18 13.56 -17.17
CA ASN A 34 7.23 13.14 -18.11
C ASN A 34 7.74 11.71 -17.87
N TYR A 35 7.05 10.92 -17.04
CA TYR A 35 7.44 9.57 -16.70
C TYR A 35 6.59 8.56 -17.50
N ALA A 36 7.25 7.51 -17.99
CA ALA A 36 6.59 6.46 -18.79
C ALA A 36 5.96 5.34 -17.93
N SER A 37 6.31 5.29 -16.65
CA SER A 37 5.83 4.26 -15.72
C SER A 37 5.18 4.91 -14.51
N SER A 38 4.16 4.22 -13.99
CA SER A 38 3.47 4.55 -12.75
C SER A 38 3.87 3.57 -11.65
N TYR A 39 3.72 4.01 -10.41
CA TYR A 39 4.01 3.23 -9.22
C TYR A 39 2.94 3.51 -8.17
N ALA A 40 2.43 2.45 -7.54
CA ALA A 40 1.49 2.55 -6.44
C ALA A 40 1.95 1.68 -5.28
N MET A 41 1.65 2.15 -4.06
CA MET A 41 1.93 1.44 -2.82
C MET A 41 0.74 1.60 -1.87
N PHE A 42 0.29 0.49 -1.30
CA PHE A 42 -0.69 0.45 -0.24
C PHE A 42 -0.04 -0.20 0.99
N GLY A 43 -0.03 0.52 2.10
CA GLY A 43 0.73 0.12 3.28
C GLY A 43 -0.08 0.23 4.56
N THR A 44 0.23 -0.64 5.50
CA THR A 44 -0.33 -0.66 6.85
C THR A 44 0.75 -0.34 7.88
N ARG A 45 0.35 0.28 9.00
CA ARG A 45 1.24 0.59 10.14
C ARG A 45 1.29 -0.61 11.09
N TYR A 46 1.81 -1.71 10.55
CA TYR A 46 2.01 -2.96 11.25
C TYR A 46 3.24 -3.61 10.62
N GLY A 47 4.30 -3.80 11.40
CA GLY A 47 5.58 -4.33 10.95
C GLY A 47 6.15 -5.37 11.91
N SER A 48 7.39 -5.77 11.69
CA SER A 48 8.00 -6.90 12.40
C SER A 48 8.21 -6.68 13.90
N ILE A 49 8.21 -5.44 14.39
CA ILE A 49 8.35 -5.13 15.83
C ILE A 49 7.01 -5.12 16.58
N ASP A 50 5.88 -5.15 15.86
CA ASP A 50 4.54 -5.07 16.45
C ASP A 50 4.09 -6.45 16.95
N THR A 51 4.80 -7.00 17.95
CA THR A 51 4.48 -8.31 18.54
C THR A 51 3.47 -8.24 19.67
N GLN A 52 3.14 -7.04 20.14
CA GLN A 52 2.12 -6.80 21.16
C GLN A 52 1.28 -5.59 20.79
N PHE A 53 -0.04 -5.76 20.81
CA PHE A 53 -0.98 -4.68 20.53
C PHE A 53 -2.25 -4.82 21.35
N LYS A 54 -3.03 -3.75 21.40
CA LYS A 54 -4.32 -3.73 22.09
C LYS A 54 -5.34 -3.00 21.27
N LEU A 55 -6.49 -3.62 21.00
CA LEU A 55 -7.56 -2.98 20.26
C LEU A 55 -8.37 -2.04 21.17
N SER A 56 -9.07 -1.10 20.55
CA SER A 56 -9.93 -0.17 21.28
C SER A 56 -11.02 -0.93 22.04
N GLY A 57 -11.04 -0.79 23.36
CA GLY A 57 -11.99 -1.47 24.25
C GLY A 57 -11.44 -2.71 24.95
N GLU A 58 -10.27 -3.20 24.56
CA GLU A 58 -9.62 -4.34 25.23
C GLU A 58 -8.88 -3.88 26.50
N LYS A 59 -8.85 -4.75 27.51
CA LYS A 59 -8.12 -4.52 28.76
C LYS A 59 -6.68 -4.99 28.65
N GLU A 60 -6.50 -6.21 28.16
CA GLU A 60 -5.21 -6.89 28.05
C GLU A 60 -4.58 -6.69 26.67
N PHE A 61 -3.25 -6.81 26.60
CA PHE A 61 -2.54 -6.86 25.33
C PHE A 61 -2.66 -8.25 24.69
N THR A 62 -2.80 -8.27 23.38
CA THR A 62 -2.62 -9.48 22.57
C THR A 62 -1.14 -9.57 22.21
N GLU A 63 -0.52 -10.72 22.51
CA GLU A 63 0.84 -11.04 22.11
C GLU A 63 0.81 -12.04 20.95
N VAL A 64 1.62 -11.78 19.93
CA VAL A 64 1.77 -12.62 18.75
C VAL A 64 3.24 -13.02 18.57
N PRO A 65 3.52 -14.21 18.00
CA PRO A 65 4.89 -14.60 17.68
C PRO A 65 5.60 -13.61 16.76
N GLU A 66 6.91 -13.48 16.94
CA GLU A 66 7.75 -12.76 15.98
C GLU A 66 7.54 -13.32 14.57
N GLY A 67 7.49 -12.41 13.59
CA GLY A 67 7.31 -12.78 12.19
C GLY A 67 5.86 -12.83 11.71
N ILE A 68 4.83 -12.60 12.55
CA ILE A 68 3.42 -12.55 12.09
C ILE A 68 3.22 -11.52 10.97
N ALA A 69 3.79 -10.32 11.07
CA ALA A 69 3.63 -9.29 10.03
C ALA A 69 4.13 -9.77 8.66
N HIS A 70 5.32 -10.37 8.63
CA HIS A 70 5.89 -10.96 7.41
C HIS A 70 5.10 -12.19 6.96
N PHE A 71 4.61 -13.02 7.88
CA PHE A 71 3.79 -14.16 7.53
C PHE A 71 2.48 -13.74 6.84
N LEU A 72 1.80 -12.72 7.37
CA LEU A 72 0.57 -12.16 6.78
C LEU A 72 0.84 -11.52 5.41
N GLU A 73 2.01 -10.92 5.21
CA GLU A 73 2.44 -10.43 3.89
C GLU A 73 2.33 -11.52 2.82
N HIS A 74 2.98 -12.67 3.04
CA HIS A 74 2.97 -13.79 2.10
C HIS A 74 1.57 -14.37 1.92
N LYS A 75 0.80 -14.50 3.01
CA LYS A 75 -0.55 -15.05 2.96
C LYS A 75 -1.54 -14.17 2.21
N LEU A 76 -1.34 -12.85 2.19
CA LEU A 76 -2.22 -11.95 1.43
C LEU A 76 -2.02 -12.10 -0.10
N PHE A 77 -0.84 -12.52 -0.57
CA PHE A 77 -0.63 -12.85 -1.99
C PHE A 77 -1.20 -14.22 -2.37
N GLU A 78 -1.39 -15.09 -1.40
CA GLU A 78 -1.91 -16.44 -1.58
C GLU A 78 -3.46 -16.39 -1.59
N SER A 79 -4.05 -16.01 -2.73
CA SER A 79 -5.50 -16.06 -2.95
C SER A 79 -5.97 -17.48 -3.31
N GLU A 80 -7.16 -17.87 -2.85
CA GLU A 80 -7.77 -19.18 -3.12
C GLU A 80 -8.21 -19.36 -4.59
N ASP A 81 -8.51 -18.25 -5.31
CA ASP A 81 -9.10 -18.30 -6.65
C ASP A 81 -8.06 -18.10 -7.78
N LEU A 82 -7.10 -17.19 -7.63
CA LEU A 82 -6.08 -16.85 -8.64
C LEU A 82 -4.81 -16.28 -8.00
N ASP A 83 -3.64 -16.69 -8.50
CA ASP A 83 -2.36 -16.11 -8.12
C ASP A 83 -2.34 -14.59 -8.45
N ALA A 84 -2.16 -13.76 -7.43
CA ALA A 84 -2.14 -12.30 -7.57
C ALA A 84 -1.13 -11.84 -8.64
N PHE A 85 0.00 -12.53 -8.78
CA PHE A 85 1.00 -12.21 -9.81
C PHE A 85 0.48 -12.41 -11.24
N GLN A 86 -0.40 -13.40 -11.46
CA GLN A 86 -1.03 -13.61 -12.77
C GLN A 86 -1.99 -12.47 -13.10
N ARG A 87 -2.75 -11.97 -12.11
CA ARG A 87 -3.62 -10.80 -12.29
C ARG A 87 -2.81 -9.57 -12.71
N TYR A 88 -1.70 -9.30 -12.03
CA TYR A 88 -0.82 -8.18 -12.38
C TYR A 88 -0.16 -8.36 -13.75
N ALA A 89 0.31 -9.56 -14.09
CA ALA A 89 0.89 -9.86 -15.39
C ALA A 89 -0.08 -9.59 -16.55
N ALA A 90 -1.37 -9.91 -16.37
CA ALA A 90 -2.42 -9.62 -17.36
C ALA A 90 -2.61 -8.11 -17.61
N THR A 91 -2.34 -7.26 -16.61
CA THR A 91 -2.38 -5.79 -16.74
C THR A 91 -1.04 -5.19 -17.21
N GLY A 92 -0.01 -6.00 -17.43
CA GLY A 92 1.34 -5.54 -17.76
C GLY A 92 2.07 -4.88 -16.59
N ALA A 93 1.70 -5.23 -15.35
CA ALA A 93 2.31 -4.71 -14.14
C ALA A 93 3.20 -5.75 -13.45
N SER A 94 4.17 -5.26 -12.69
CA SER A 94 5.01 -6.06 -11.81
C SER A 94 4.72 -5.66 -10.37
N ALA A 95 4.24 -6.61 -9.57
CA ALA A 95 3.90 -6.43 -8.17
C ALA A 95 4.98 -6.99 -7.24
N ASN A 96 4.99 -6.48 -6.01
CA ASN A 96 5.84 -6.95 -4.92
C ASN A 96 5.21 -6.55 -3.56
N ALA A 97 5.82 -7.00 -2.48
CA ALA A 97 5.61 -6.45 -1.15
C ALA A 97 6.88 -6.50 -0.31
N TYR A 98 6.82 -5.85 0.85
CA TYR A 98 7.83 -6.00 1.88
C TYR A 98 7.25 -5.69 3.26
N THR A 99 7.84 -6.32 4.26
CA THR A 99 7.65 -6.02 5.67
C THR A 99 8.92 -5.40 6.24
N SER A 100 8.78 -4.23 6.85
CA SER A 100 9.82 -3.54 7.60
C SER A 100 9.53 -3.60 9.11
N PHE A 101 10.27 -2.84 9.92
CA PHE A 101 10.08 -2.82 11.36
C PHE A 101 8.70 -2.31 11.75
N ASP A 102 8.20 -1.24 11.13
CA ASP A 102 7.00 -0.49 11.54
C ASP A 102 5.86 -0.50 10.51
N LYS A 103 6.00 -1.26 9.42
CA LYS A 103 5.03 -1.32 8.33
C LYS A 103 5.19 -2.54 7.44
N THR A 104 4.10 -2.89 6.78
CA THR A 104 4.05 -3.81 5.64
C THR A 104 3.41 -3.08 4.46
N CYS A 105 4.00 -3.23 3.28
CA CYS A 105 3.62 -2.51 2.08
C CYS A 105 3.47 -3.46 0.89
N TYR A 106 2.37 -3.31 0.17
CA TYR A 106 2.05 -3.98 -1.10
C TYR A 106 2.13 -2.95 -2.22
N LEU A 107 2.72 -3.30 -3.35
CA LEU A 107 3.06 -2.31 -4.37
C LEU A 107 3.13 -2.93 -5.76
N PHE A 108 2.96 -2.08 -6.77
CA PHE A 108 3.23 -2.46 -8.15
C PHE A 108 3.84 -1.30 -8.94
N SER A 109 4.46 -1.67 -10.06
CA SER A 109 4.85 -0.74 -11.12
C SER A 109 4.27 -1.19 -12.45
N CYS A 110 3.86 -0.24 -13.29
CA CYS A 110 3.30 -0.53 -14.61
C CYS A 110 3.62 0.59 -15.60
N SER A 111 3.61 0.29 -16.90
CA SER A 111 3.67 1.27 -18.00
C SER A 111 2.37 1.33 -18.81
N GLY A 112 1.37 0.51 -18.44
CA GLY A 112 0.09 0.35 -19.13
C GLY A 112 -1.11 0.58 -18.23
N ASP A 113 -1.95 -0.44 -18.07
CA ASP A 113 -3.25 -0.38 -17.40
C ASP A 113 -3.16 -0.14 -15.88
N PHE A 114 -2.84 1.11 -15.51
CA PHE A 114 -2.73 1.52 -14.11
C PHE A 114 -4.03 1.31 -13.34
N LYS A 115 -5.18 1.52 -13.98
CA LYS A 115 -6.48 1.40 -13.30
C LYS A 115 -6.74 -0.07 -12.94
N GLY A 116 -6.56 -0.99 -13.88
CA GLY A 116 -6.71 -2.42 -13.62
C GLY A 116 -5.73 -2.91 -12.55
N SER A 117 -4.47 -2.48 -12.60
CA SER A 117 -3.49 -2.82 -11.55
C SER A 117 -3.85 -2.23 -10.18
N LEU A 118 -4.40 -1.01 -10.14
CA LEU A 118 -4.85 -0.39 -8.89
C LEU A 118 -6.07 -1.09 -8.31
N GLU A 119 -7.00 -1.56 -9.14
CA GLU A 119 -8.13 -2.38 -8.70
C GLU A 119 -7.63 -3.68 -8.07
N ILE A 120 -6.64 -4.37 -8.66
CA ILE A 120 -6.02 -5.56 -8.05
C ILE A 120 -5.35 -5.26 -6.70
N LEU A 121 -4.73 -4.08 -6.54
CA LEU A 121 -4.08 -3.70 -5.28
C LEU A 121 -5.06 -3.44 -4.13
N LEU A 122 -6.29 -3.02 -4.44
CA LEU A 122 -7.28 -2.59 -3.46
C LEU A 122 -8.36 -3.63 -3.14
N ASP A 123 -8.44 -4.68 -3.94
CA ASP A 123 -9.34 -5.83 -3.81
C ASP A 123 -8.92 -6.75 -2.66
#